data_AF-A0A7X3SDD9-F1
#
_entry.id   AF-A0A7X3SDD9-F1
#
_cell.length_a   1.000
_cell.length_b   1.000
_cell.length_c   1.000
_cell.angle_alpha   90.00
_cell.angle_beta   90.00
_cell.angle_gamma   90.00
#
_symmetry.space_group_name_H-M   'P 1'
#
loop_
_entity.id
_entity.type
_entity.pdbx_description
1 polymer ?
#
loop_
_entity_poly.entity_id
_entity_poly.type
_entity_poly.pdbx_seq_one_letter_code
_entity_poly.pdbx_strand_id
1 'polypeptide(L)'
;MKFHYSLHRLSLAKQWQKDRFRIAFFILIGLFLSAVIKWLLPQLTHGNITGGFTGMLCGLAASFWLTNIAWLTFKTPIRQSDLDSVLEKYHYQQTEQGYYELQIAKYRRFKSQRIYISNDGNDITLEGPYNTLKRIINHLNK
;
A
#
# COMPACT_ATOMS: atom_id res chain seq x y z
N MET A 1 -1.17 -23.68 13.57
CA MET A 1 -2.58 -23.68 13.09
C MET A 1 -2.61 -22.92 11.77
N LYS A 2 -3.40 -23.34 10.78
CA LYS A 2 -3.58 -22.56 9.54
C LYS A 2 -4.83 -21.70 9.68
N PHE A 3 -4.68 -20.39 9.61
CA PHE A 3 -5.80 -19.45 9.63
C PHE A 3 -6.50 -19.45 8.27
N HIS A 4 -7.84 -19.46 8.26
CA HIS A 4 -8.59 -19.22 7.03
C HIS A 4 -8.70 -17.71 6.83
N TYR A 5 -8.16 -17.21 5.72
CA TYR A 5 -8.11 -15.79 5.43
C TYR A 5 -8.50 -15.49 3.98
N SER A 6 -8.88 -14.24 3.73
CA SER A 6 -9.00 -13.68 2.38
C SER A 6 -8.20 -12.38 2.31
N LEU A 7 -7.40 -12.21 1.26
CA LEU A 7 -6.61 -11.02 1.02
C LEU A 7 -7.04 -10.39 -0.31
N HIS A 8 -7.74 -9.26 -0.24
CA HIS A 8 -8.26 -8.57 -1.41
C HIS A 8 -7.67 -7.17 -1.52
N ARG A 9 -7.10 -6.87 -2.69
CA ARG A 9 -6.68 -5.51 -3.02
C ARG A 9 -7.92 -4.64 -3.20
N LEU A 10 -7.83 -3.40 -2.71
CA LEU A 10 -8.89 -2.43 -2.93
C LEU A 10 -8.98 -2.08 -4.41
N SER A 11 -10.21 -1.98 -4.92
CA SER A 11 -10.46 -1.45 -6.26
C SER A 11 -10.02 0.01 -6.36
N LEU A 12 -9.73 0.48 -7.57
CA LEU A 12 -9.25 1.84 -7.81
C LEU A 12 -10.22 2.90 -7.26
N ALA A 13 -11.54 2.66 -7.37
CA ALA A 13 -12.57 3.53 -6.81
C ALA A 13 -12.51 3.61 -5.27
N LYS A 14 -12.36 2.48 -4.58
CA LYS A 14 -12.22 2.47 -3.11
C LYS A 14 -10.90 3.10 -2.67
N GLN A 15 -9.82 2.88 -3.43
CA GLN A 15 -8.54 3.54 -3.18
C GLN A 15 -8.63 5.06 -3.36
N TRP A 16 -9.40 5.54 -4.34
CA TRP A 16 -9.68 6.96 -4.50
C TRP A 16 -10.42 7.52 -3.29
N GLN A 17 -11.44 6.83 -2.80
CA GLN A 17 -12.16 7.29 -1.61
C GLN A 17 -11.24 7.42 -0.38
N LYS A 18 -10.29 6.50 -0.20
CA LYS A 18 -9.41 6.46 0.98
C LYS A 18 -8.12 7.27 0.85
N ASP A 19 -7.49 7.29 -0.32
CA ASP A 19 -6.20 7.93 -0.56
C ASP A 19 -6.21 8.72 -1.89
N ARG A 20 -7.05 9.77 -1.92
CA ARG A 20 -7.13 10.74 -3.03
C ARG A 20 -5.77 11.35 -3.34
N PHE A 21 -4.98 11.63 -2.30
CA PHE A 21 -3.67 12.27 -2.42
C PHE A 21 -2.72 11.42 -3.24
N ARG A 22 -2.64 10.11 -2.97
CA ARG A 22 -1.78 9.20 -3.73
C ARG A 22 -2.14 9.19 -5.20
N ILE A 23 -3.43 9.12 -5.55
CA ILE A 23 -3.83 9.07 -6.96
C ILE A 23 -3.58 10.42 -7.63
N ALA A 24 -3.86 11.54 -6.96
CA ALA A 24 -3.51 12.87 -7.46
C ALA A 24 -1.99 13.00 -7.69
N PHE A 25 -1.16 12.49 -6.77
CA PHE A 25 0.29 12.45 -6.92
C PHE A 25 0.72 11.65 -8.16
N PHE A 26 0.15 10.46 -8.40
CA PHE A 26 0.45 9.65 -9.59
C PHE A 26 0.04 10.34 -10.90
N ILE A 27 -1.08 11.08 -10.90
CA ILE A 27 -1.51 11.86 -12.07
C ILE A 27 -0.54 13.02 -12.31
N LEU A 28 -0.21 13.79 -11.27
CA LEU A 28 0.68 14.94 -11.37
C LEU A 28 2.09 14.54 -11.81
N ILE A 29 2.65 13.47 -11.25
CA ILE A 29 3.97 12.98 -11.66
C ILE A 29 3.93 12.44 -13.09
N GLY A 30 2.83 11.81 -13.53
CA GLY A 30 2.65 11.37 -14.91
C GLY A 30 2.62 12.53 -15.89
N LEU A 31 1.90 13.61 -15.58
CA LEU A 31 1.87 14.84 -16.38
C LEU A 31 3.26 15.49 -16.45
N PHE A 32 3.93 15.60 -15.31
CA PHE A 32 5.27 16.15 -15.22
C PHE A 32 6.27 15.34 -16.07
N LEU A 33 6.32 14.02 -15.89
CA LEU A 33 7.20 13.14 -16.66
C LEU A 33 6.87 13.16 -18.16
N SER A 34 5.59 13.24 -18.53
CA SER A 34 5.18 13.38 -19.93
C SER A 34 5.71 14.66 -20.56
N ALA A 35 5.68 15.78 -19.82
CA ALA A 35 6.25 17.04 -20.28
C ALA A 35 7.78 16.92 -20.45
N VAL A 36 8.48 16.29 -19.49
CA VAL A 36 9.92 16.05 -19.57
C VAL A 36 10.27 15.17 -20.78
N ILE A 37 9.54 14.07 -20.99
CA ILE A 37 9.78 13.14 -22.11
C ILE A 37 9.54 13.82 -23.46
N LYS A 38 8.52 14.67 -23.58
CA LYS A 38 8.18 15.33 -24.83
C LYS A 38 9.09 16.52 -25.16
N TRP A 39 9.45 17.32 -24.16
CA TRP A 39 10.11 18.62 -24.39
C TRP A 39 11.60 18.64 -24.05
N LEU A 40 12.03 17.92 -23.02
CA LEU A 40 13.42 17.92 -22.53
C LEU A 40 14.25 16.76 -23.08
N LEU A 41 13.68 15.55 -23.08
CA LEU A 41 14.39 14.34 -23.50
C LEU A 41 14.96 14.43 -24.94
N PRO A 42 14.24 14.98 -25.94
CA PRO A 42 14.75 15.09 -27.31
C PRO A 42 15.85 16.14 -27.47
N GLN A 43 15.96 17.10 -26.55
CA GLN A 43 16.98 18.15 -26.58
C GLN A 43 18.29 17.68 -25.94
N LEU A 44 18.21 16.82 -24.93
CA LEU A 44 19.37 16.35 -24.16
C LEU A 44 19.96 15.05 -24.72
N THR A 45 19.14 14.27 -25.41
CA THR A 45 19.53 13.01 -26.03
C THR A 45 18.80 12.91 -27.36
N HIS A 46 19.35 12.19 -28.35
CA HIS A 46 18.57 11.71 -29.51
C HIS A 46 17.59 10.62 -29.04
N GLY A 47 16.82 10.93 -27.98
CA GLY A 47 16.17 10.00 -27.10
C GLY A 47 14.88 9.47 -27.71
N ASN A 48 14.69 8.16 -27.59
CA ASN A 48 13.47 7.50 -28.02
C ASN A 48 12.30 7.89 -27.10
N ILE A 49 11.49 8.85 -27.56
CA ILE A 49 10.27 9.32 -26.88
C ILE A 49 9.35 8.15 -26.51
N THR A 50 9.16 7.19 -27.42
CA THR A 50 8.32 6.00 -27.20
C THR A 50 8.86 5.13 -26.05
N GLY A 51 10.18 4.98 -25.97
CA GLY A 51 10.85 4.30 -24.86
C GLY A 51 10.66 5.04 -23.52
N GLY A 52 10.75 6.36 -23.53
CA GLY A 52 10.49 7.20 -22.37
C GLY A 52 9.07 7.04 -21.82
N PHE A 53 8.06 7.11 -22.69
CA PHE A 53 6.66 6.90 -22.28
C PHE A 53 6.41 5.48 -21.76
N THR A 54 6.99 4.47 -22.41
CA THR A 54 6.88 3.07 -21.96
C THR A 54 7.49 2.89 -20.57
N GLY A 55 8.69 3.43 -20.34
CA GLY A 55 9.35 3.40 -19.03
C GLY A 55 8.55 4.11 -17.94
N MET A 56 7.97 5.27 -18.26
CA MET A 56 7.09 6.00 -17.35
C MET A 56 5.86 5.17 -16.96
N LEU A 57 5.15 4.60 -17.93
CA LEU A 57 3.95 3.78 -17.66
C LEU A 57 4.29 2.55 -16.81
N CYS A 58 5.38 1.84 -17.15
CA CYS A 58 5.86 0.70 -16.37
C CYS A 58 6.22 1.10 -14.94
N GLY A 59 6.93 2.22 -14.76
CA GLY A 59 7.30 2.74 -13.44
C GLY A 59 6.08 3.10 -12.60
N LEU A 60 5.13 3.87 -13.15
CA LEU A 60 3.90 4.25 -12.46
C LEU A 60 3.06 3.03 -12.09
N ALA A 61 2.91 2.07 -13.01
CA ALA A 61 2.18 0.83 -12.75
C ALA A 61 2.83 0.00 -11.64
N ALA A 62 4.15 -0.17 -11.67
CA ALA A 62 4.89 -0.89 -10.64
C ALA A 62 4.78 -0.21 -9.26
N SER A 63 4.98 1.12 -9.21
CA SER A 63 4.83 1.90 -7.99
C SER A 63 3.41 1.83 -7.44
N PHE A 64 2.38 1.89 -8.28
CA PHE A 64 0.99 1.75 -7.88
C PHE A 64 0.70 0.35 -7.31
N TRP A 65 1.24 -0.70 -7.95
CA TRP A 65 1.09 -2.08 -7.51
C TRP A 65 1.75 -2.34 -6.16
N LEU A 66 2.93 -1.77 -5.91
CA LEU A 66 3.68 -1.91 -4.66
C LEU A 66 3.07 -1.13 -3.49
N THR A 67 2.40 -0.02 -3.77
CA THR A 67 1.79 0.86 -2.75
C THR A 67 0.29 0.58 -2.54
N ASN A 68 -0.25 -0.45 -3.19
CA ASN A 68 -1.67 -0.79 -3.16
C ASN A 68 -2.15 -1.15 -1.73
N ILE A 69 -3.28 -0.57 -1.32
CA ILE A 69 -3.92 -0.88 -0.03
C ILE A 69 -4.84 -2.09 -0.24
N ALA A 70 -4.87 -2.99 0.74
CA ALA A 70 -5.68 -4.19 0.71
C ALA A 70 -6.42 -4.41 2.04
N TRP A 71 -7.41 -5.29 1.98
CA TRP A 71 -8.12 -5.86 3.12
C TRP A 71 -7.70 -7.31 3.30
N LEU A 72 -7.26 -7.63 4.51
CA LEU A 72 -6.99 -8.99 4.97
C LEU A 72 -8.07 -9.32 6.02
N THR A 73 -8.99 -10.22 5.67
CA THR A 73 -10.06 -10.64 6.57
C THR A 73 -9.77 -12.06 7.05
N PHE A 74 -9.68 -12.23 8.37
CA PHE A 74 -9.58 -13.52 9.03
C PHE A 74 -10.98 -14.06 9.31
N LYS A 75 -11.29 -15.25 8.76
CA LYS A 75 -12.56 -15.97 8.95
C LYS A 75 -12.53 -16.93 10.14
N THR A 76 -11.35 -17.10 10.72
CA THR A 76 -11.11 -17.88 11.93
C THR A 76 -10.87 -16.91 13.09
N PRO A 77 -11.40 -17.19 14.28
CA PRO A 77 -11.20 -16.33 15.44
C PRO A 77 -9.70 -16.24 15.74
N ILE A 78 -9.17 -15.03 15.68
CA ILE A 78 -7.80 -14.68 16.04
C ILE A 78 -7.87 -13.66 17.18
N ARG A 79 -6.99 -13.77 18.18
CA ARG A 79 -6.94 -12.77 19.24
C ARG A 79 -6.19 -11.55 18.73
N GLN A 80 -6.67 -10.36 19.08
CA GLN A 80 -5.99 -9.12 18.71
C GLN A 80 -4.54 -9.08 19.23
N SER A 81 -4.28 -9.66 20.42
CA SER A 81 -2.93 -9.80 20.99
C SER A 81 -1.93 -10.54 20.09
N ASP A 82 -2.39 -11.52 19.31
CA ASP A 82 -1.54 -12.29 18.40
C ASP A 82 -1.15 -11.42 17.19
N LEU A 83 -2.08 -10.58 16.73
CA LEU A 83 -1.85 -9.59 15.68
C LEU A 83 -0.90 -8.49 16.16
N ASP A 84 -1.09 -7.99 17.37
CA ASP A 84 -0.25 -6.96 17.99
C ASP A 84 1.21 -7.41 18.06
N SER A 85 1.44 -8.63 18.53
CA SER A 85 2.78 -9.22 18.64
C SER A 85 3.48 -9.32 17.29
N VAL A 86 2.74 -9.68 16.23
CA VAL A 86 3.29 -9.75 14.88
C VAL A 86 3.55 -8.36 14.31
N LEU A 87 2.65 -7.41 14.54
CA LEU A 87 2.79 -6.02 14.09
C LEU A 87 4.01 -5.34 14.73
N GLU A 88 4.21 -5.55 16.03
CA GLU A 88 5.38 -5.03 16.77
C GLU A 88 6.69 -5.56 16.19
N LYS A 89 6.74 -6.86 15.84
CA LYS A 89 7.90 -7.46 15.15
C LYS A 89 8.21 -6.83 13.80
N TYR A 90 7.21 -6.26 13.14
CA TYR A 90 7.37 -5.48 11.90
C TYR A 90 7.53 -3.97 12.15
N HIS A 91 7.81 -3.56 13.40
CA HIS A 91 7.99 -2.17 13.83
C HIS A 91 6.76 -1.28 13.65
N TYR A 92 5.57 -1.88 13.60
CA TYR A 92 4.31 -1.17 13.68
C TYR A 92 3.93 -0.99 15.14
N GLN A 93 3.56 0.23 15.52
CA GLN A 93 3.06 0.52 16.85
C GLN A 93 1.68 1.14 16.79
N GLN A 94 0.84 0.76 17.75
CA GLN A 94 -0.48 1.36 17.91
C GLN A 94 -0.32 2.82 18.32
N THR A 95 -1.06 3.68 17.63
CA THR A 95 -1.15 5.10 17.94
C THR A 95 -2.36 5.37 18.84
N GLU A 96 -2.38 6.52 19.51
CA GLU A 96 -3.53 6.98 20.33
C GLU A 96 -4.84 7.03 19.54
N GLN A 97 -4.76 7.15 18.21
CA GLN A 97 -5.90 7.21 17.30
C GLN A 97 -6.41 5.81 16.88
N GLY A 98 -5.86 4.74 17.44
CA GLY A 98 -6.33 3.37 17.25
C GLY A 98 -5.84 2.65 15.99
N TYR A 99 -4.95 3.26 15.20
CA TYR A 99 -4.29 2.59 14.05
C TYR A 99 -2.81 2.32 14.32
N TYR A 100 -2.23 1.39 13.56
CA TYR A 100 -0.83 1.00 13.67
C TYR A 100 0.00 1.72 12.60
N GLU A 101 1.12 2.31 12.99
CA GLU A 101 2.02 3.05 12.11
C GLU A 101 3.48 2.59 12.29
N LEU A 102 4.23 2.57 11.19
CA LEU A 102 5.67 2.28 11.20
C LEU A 102 6.42 3.41 11.91
N GLN A 103 7.17 3.08 12.95
CA GLN A 103 7.98 4.06 13.70
C GLN A 103 8.99 4.82 12.81
N ILE A 104 9.61 4.13 11.84
CA ILE A 104 10.57 4.71 10.90
C ILE A 104 9.89 5.74 9.97
N ALA A 105 8.57 5.63 9.77
CA ALA A 105 7.80 6.49 8.89
C ALA A 105 7.25 7.76 9.58
N LYS A 106 7.58 8.06 10.85
CA LYS A 106 7.13 9.30 11.53
C LYS A 106 7.40 10.57 10.71
N TYR A 107 8.48 10.58 9.92
CA TYR A 107 8.86 11.70 9.04
C TYR A 107 8.16 11.71 7.67
N ARG A 108 7.62 10.58 7.21
CA ARG A 108 6.92 10.43 5.93
C ARG A 108 5.52 9.90 6.20
N ARG A 109 4.61 10.82 6.58
CA ARG A 109 3.20 10.58 6.98
C ARG A 109 2.31 10.06 5.83
N PHE A 110 2.70 8.98 5.15
CA PHE A 110 1.85 8.36 4.13
C PHE A 110 0.77 7.53 4.80
N LYS A 111 -0.48 8.03 4.79
CA LYS A 111 -1.65 7.33 5.33
C LYS A 111 -1.82 5.91 4.77
N SER A 112 -1.37 5.67 3.53
CA SER A 112 -1.38 4.37 2.87
C SER A 112 -0.49 3.30 3.52
N GLN A 113 0.44 3.69 4.39
CA GLN A 113 1.31 2.77 5.15
C GLN A 113 0.73 2.36 6.50
N ARG A 114 -0.42 2.92 6.90
CA ARG A 114 -1.05 2.61 8.19
C ARG A 114 -1.79 1.28 8.11
N ILE A 115 -1.85 0.59 9.24
CA ILE A 115 -2.68 -0.60 9.40
C ILE A 115 -3.85 -0.26 10.32
N TYR A 116 -5.06 -0.42 9.83
CA TYR A 116 -6.29 -0.31 10.63
C TYR A 116 -6.79 -1.72 10.92
N ILE A 117 -7.22 -1.95 12.15
CA ILE A 117 -7.84 -3.21 12.56
C ILE A 117 -9.29 -2.91 12.89
N SER A 118 -10.23 -3.58 12.22
CA SER A 118 -11.64 -3.58 12.58
C SER A 118 -12.06 -4.98 13.02
N ASN A 119 -12.86 -5.05 14.08
CA ASN A 119 -13.39 -6.29 14.62
C ASN A 119 -14.91 -6.23 14.54
N ASP A 120 -15.49 -7.03 13.63
CA ASP A 120 -16.94 -7.12 13.42
C ASP A 120 -17.55 -8.31 14.19
N GLY A 121 -16.98 -8.63 15.35
CA GLY A 121 -17.44 -9.67 16.28
C GLY A 121 -16.93 -11.07 15.92
N ASN A 122 -17.24 -11.54 14.71
CA ASN A 122 -16.82 -12.88 14.24
C ASN A 122 -15.59 -12.83 13.33
N ASP A 123 -15.39 -11.72 12.61
CA ASP A 123 -14.30 -11.54 11.66
C ASP A 123 -13.42 -10.36 12.08
N ILE A 124 -12.11 -10.54 11.97
CA ILE A 124 -11.12 -9.47 12.13
C ILE A 124 -10.61 -9.08 10.75
N THR A 125 -10.75 -7.80 10.40
CA THR A 125 -10.26 -7.24 9.14
C THR A 125 -9.11 -6.28 9.39
N LEU A 126 -7.99 -6.52 8.71
CA LEU A 126 -6.85 -5.61 8.65
C LEU A 126 -6.87 -4.88 7.33
N GLU A 127 -6.77 -3.57 7.39
CA GLU A 127 -6.58 -2.72 6.23
C GLU A 127 -5.20 -2.10 6.23
N GLY A 128 -4.46 -2.23 5.14
CA GLY A 128 -3.12 -1.64 5.04
C GLY A 128 -2.40 -2.03 3.75
N PRO A 129 -1.08 -1.82 3.66
CA PRO A 129 -0.32 -2.16 2.47
C PRO A 129 -0.38 -3.66 2.15
N TYR A 130 -0.76 -4.00 0.91
CA TYR A 130 -0.93 -5.41 0.49
C TYR A 130 0.29 -6.27 0.78
N ASN A 131 1.50 -5.77 0.48
CA ASN A 131 2.73 -6.53 0.68
C ASN A 131 3.05 -6.76 2.16
N THR A 132 2.72 -5.80 3.02
CA THR A 132 2.87 -5.95 4.48
C THR A 132 1.87 -6.97 5.00
N LEU A 133 0.59 -6.86 4.63
CA LEU A 133 -0.45 -7.81 5.02
C LEU A 133 -0.12 -9.24 4.56
N LYS A 134 0.40 -9.39 3.33
CA LYS A 134 0.88 -10.67 2.80
C LYS A 134 2.02 -11.26 3.63
N ARG A 135 2.94 -10.44 4.14
CA ARG A 135 4.02 -10.89 5.04
C ARG A 135 3.49 -11.33 6.40
N ILE A 136 2.58 -10.55 6.98
CA ILE A 136 1.93 -10.84 8.26
C ILE A 136 1.23 -12.20 8.21
N ILE A 137 0.38 -12.45 7.20
CA ILE A 137 -0.35 -13.71 7.10
C ILE A 137 0.57 -14.91 6.83
N ASN A 138 1.64 -14.72 6.06
CA ASN A 138 2.65 -15.76 5.86
C ASN A 138 3.41 -16.08 7.14
N HIS A 139 3.58 -15.12 8.04
CA HIS A 139 4.21 -15.36 9.34
C HIS A 139 3.27 -16.11 10.29
N LEU A 140 1.99 -15.74 10.32
CA LEU A 140 0.97 -16.38 11.15
C LEU A 140 0.66 -17.83 10.74
N ASN A 141 0.85 -18.17 9.47
CA ASN A 141 0.61 -19.52 8.93
C ASN A 141 1.86 -20.41 8.85
N LYS A 142 3.04 -19.90 9.24
CA LYS A 142 4.26 -20.70 9.38
C LYS A 142 4.25 -21.41 10.72
#